data_AF-A0A847CGK3-F1
#
_entry.id   AF-A0A847CGK3-F1
#
_cell.length_a   1.000
_cell.length_b   1.000
_cell.length_c   1.000
_cell.angle_alpha   90.00
_cell.angle_beta   90.00
_cell.angle_gamma   90.00
#
_symmetry.space_group_name_H-M   'P 1'
#
loop_
_entity.id
_entity.type
_entity.pdbx_description
1 polymer ?
#
loop_
_entity_poly.entity_id
_entity_poly.type
_entity_poly.pdbx_seq_one_letter_code
_entity_poly.pdbx_strand_id
1 'polypeptide(L)'
;FVLEQKETELAEIIESEHLKPEPTQRLVSGAFRDGTLKTIGTDIDRIMPPVSRFADGGRTTKKQTVIERLQVFFEKYLGLV
;
A
#
# COMPACT_ATOMS: atom_id res chain seq x y z
N PHE A 1 11.35 17.84 -4.01
CA PHE A 1 9.94 18.13 -3.69
C PHE A 1 9.02 16.92 -3.89
N VAL A 2 8.86 16.35 -5.09
CA VAL A 2 7.93 15.22 -5.31
C VAL A 2 8.29 13.95 -4.52
N LEU A 3 9.58 13.61 -4.41
CA LEU A 3 10.03 12.42 -3.66
C LEU A 3 9.74 12.50 -2.15
N GLU A 4 9.96 13.67 -1.54
CA GLU A 4 9.74 13.90 -0.11
C GLU A 4 8.25 13.89 0.24
N GLN A 5 7.42 14.49 -0.63
CA GLN A 5 5.95 14.39 -0.54
C GLN A 5 5.49 12.94 -0.65
N LYS A 6 6.05 12.17 -1.59
CA LYS A 6 5.74 10.76 -1.79
C LYS A 6 6.04 9.93 -0.53
N GLU A 7 7.20 10.15 0.08
CA GLU A 7 7.58 9.42 1.31
C GLU A 7 6.70 9.79 2.51
N THR A 8 6.38 11.07 2.65
CA THR A 8 5.51 11.56 3.73
C THR A 8 4.10 10.99 3.60
N GLU A 9 3.50 11.08 2.41
CA GLU A 9 2.15 10.58 2.14
C GLU A 9 2.09 9.04 2.23
N LEU A 10 3.17 8.35 1.86
CA LEU A 10 3.29 6.90 2.09
C LEU A 10 3.34 6.57 3.59
N ALA A 11 4.10 7.33 4.38
CA ALA A 11 4.17 7.14 5.82
C ALA A 11 2.81 7.37 6.50
N GLU A 12 2.05 8.38 6.08
CA GLU A 12 0.69 8.61 6.54
C GLU A 12 -0.26 7.44 6.23
N ILE A 13 -0.18 6.86 5.02
CA ILE A 13 -0.97 5.67 4.66
C ILE A 13 -0.57 4.49 5.54
N ILE A 14 0.73 4.29 5.77
CA ILE A 14 1.25 3.21 6.62
C ILE A 14 0.73 3.35 8.04
N GLU A 15 0.77 4.54 8.63
CA GLU A 15 0.25 4.78 9.99
C GLU A 15 -1.27 4.65 10.05
N SER A 16 -2.00 5.25 9.11
CA SER A 16 -3.48 5.25 9.10
C SER A 16 -4.05 3.84 8.98
N GLU A 17 -3.43 2.98 8.17
CA GLU A 17 -3.89 1.60 7.97
C GLU A 17 -3.20 0.57 8.88
N HIS A 18 -2.22 1.01 9.67
CA HIS A 18 -1.32 0.17 10.46
C HIS A 18 -0.59 -0.88 9.61
N LEU A 19 -0.07 -0.46 8.47
CA LEU A 19 0.73 -1.31 7.60
C LEU A 19 2.15 -1.47 8.15
N LYS A 20 2.85 -2.48 7.65
CA LYS A 20 4.26 -2.70 7.96
C LYS A 20 5.11 -1.81 7.06
N PRO A 21 5.94 -0.89 7.60
CA PRO A 21 6.65 0.09 6.80
C PRO A 21 7.64 -0.53 5.80
N GLU A 22 8.49 -1.45 6.26
CA GLU A 22 9.52 -2.10 5.44
C GLU A 22 8.97 -2.79 4.18
N PRO A 23 8.02 -3.74 4.27
CA PRO A 23 7.50 -4.41 3.10
C PRO A 23 6.63 -3.46 2.24
N THR A 24 6.00 -2.44 2.83
CA THR A 24 5.23 -1.44 2.06
C THR A 24 6.15 -0.62 1.16
N GLN A 25 7.27 -0.13 1.69
CA GLN A 25 8.26 0.60 0.91
C GLN A 25 8.80 -0.24 -0.25
N ARG A 26 9.10 -1.53 0.00
CA ARG A 26 9.54 -2.46 -1.05
C ARG A 26 8.48 -2.67 -2.13
N LEU A 27 7.22 -2.84 -1.72
CA LEU A 27 6.10 -3.04 -2.64
C LEU A 27 5.91 -1.82 -3.55
N VAL A 28 5.91 -0.62 -2.96
CA VAL A 28 5.75 0.64 -3.68
C VAL A 28 6.95 0.92 -4.59
N SER A 29 8.18 0.70 -4.11
CA SER A 29 9.39 0.84 -4.92
C SER A 29 9.38 -0.10 -6.13
N GLY A 30 8.99 -1.37 -5.93
CA GLY A 30 8.81 -2.33 -7.01
C GLY A 30 7.72 -1.92 -7.99
N ALA A 31 6.59 -1.41 -7.49
CA ALA A 31 5.48 -0.96 -8.33
C ALA A 31 5.86 0.22 -9.24
N PHE A 32 6.58 1.22 -8.71
CA PHE A 32 7.07 2.32 -9.54
C PHE A 32 8.10 1.88 -10.56
N ARG A 33 8.96 0.91 -10.21
CA ARG A 33 9.93 0.32 -11.15
C ARG A 33 9.24 -0.45 -12.28
N ASP A 34 8.21 -1.22 -11.94
CA ASP A 34 7.46 -2.04 -12.90
C ASP A 34 6.42 -1.21 -13.67
N GLY A 35 6.13 0.03 -13.22
CA GLY A 35 5.06 0.89 -13.76
C GLY A 35 3.65 0.40 -13.41
N THR A 36 3.51 -0.57 -12.51
CA THR A 36 2.24 -1.19 -12.12
C THR A 36 2.23 -1.58 -10.64
N LEU A 37 1.16 -1.21 -9.94
CA LEU A 37 0.91 -1.65 -8.58
C LEU A 37 0.30 -3.05 -8.58
N LYS A 38 1.07 -4.03 -8.07
CA LYS A 38 0.58 -5.41 -7.89
C LYS A 38 -0.38 -5.47 -6.70
N THR A 39 -1.65 -5.19 -6.97
CA THR A 39 -2.75 -5.31 -6.02
C THR A 39 -3.25 -6.75 -5.87
N ILE A 40 -2.89 -7.62 -6.83
CA ILE A 40 -3.28 -9.02 -6.91
C ILE A 40 -2.19 -9.91 -6.28
N GLY A 41 -2.61 -10.87 -5.45
CA GLY A 41 -1.72 -11.83 -4.80
C GLY A 41 -1.51 -11.56 -3.31
N THR A 42 -0.39 -12.07 -2.77
CA THR A 42 -0.06 -12.04 -1.33
C THR A 42 0.77 -10.83 -0.92
N ASP A 43 1.17 -9.97 -1.84
CA ASP A 43 2.06 -8.84 -1.54
C ASP A 43 1.37 -7.80 -0.65
N ILE A 44 0.09 -7.48 -0.91
CA ILE A 44 -0.72 -6.65 -0.01
C ILE A 44 -0.91 -7.35 1.35
N ASP A 45 -1.10 -8.68 1.35
CA ASP A 45 -1.23 -9.43 2.59
C ASP A 45 0.06 -9.44 3.45
N ARG A 46 1.24 -9.28 2.82
CA ARG A 46 2.52 -9.20 3.52
C ARG A 46 2.71 -7.90 4.27
N ILE A 47 2.20 -6.79 3.70
CA ILE A 47 2.29 -5.46 4.30
C ILE A 47 1.21 -5.22 5.35
N MET A 48 0.11 -5.97 5.30
CA MET A 48 -0.95 -5.86 6.29
C MET A 48 -0.50 -6.36 7.69
N PRO A 49 -1.06 -5.77 8.76
CA PRO A 49 -0.87 -6.29 10.10
C PRO A 49 -1.50 -7.69 10.22
N PRO A 50 -1.08 -8.50 11.20
CA PRO A 50 -1.69 -9.81 11.44
C PRO A 50 -3.16 -9.64 11.81
N VAL A 51 -4.03 -9.81 10.81
CA VAL A 51 -5.48 -9.78 10.96
C VAL A 51 -5.98 -11.19 11.24
N SER A 52 -6.87 -11.32 12.23
CA SER A 52 -7.47 -12.60 12.59
C SER A 52 -8.19 -13.21 11.40
N ARG A 53 -7.90 -14.49 11.11
CA ARG A 53 -8.56 -15.28 10.06
C ARG A 53 -10.02 -15.61 10.39
N PHE A 54 -10.44 -15.34 11.62
CA PHE A 54 -11.77 -15.63 12.17
C PHE A 54 -12.64 -14.38 12.34
N ALA A 55 -12.11 -13.19 12.05
CA ALA A 55 -12.92 -11.98 11.99
C ALA A 55 -13.68 -11.98 10.66
N ASP A 56 -14.97 -12.26 10.73
CA ASP A 56 -15.93 -12.28 9.61
C ASP A 56 -15.73 -11.06 8.70
N GLY A 57 -15.23 -11.27 7.48
CA GLY A 57 -15.06 -10.24 6.44
C GLY A 57 -13.98 -9.16 6.69
N GLY A 58 -13.51 -8.95 7.91
CA GLY A 58 -12.64 -7.82 8.27
C GLY A 58 -11.31 -7.77 7.50
N ARG A 59 -10.74 -8.93 7.18
CA ARG A 59 -9.52 -9.02 6.35
C ARG A 59 -9.76 -8.54 4.92
N THR A 60 -10.85 -8.98 4.31
CA THR A 60 -11.15 -8.67 2.91
C THR A 60 -11.47 -7.19 2.75
N THR A 61 -12.29 -6.63 3.65
CA THR A 61 -12.62 -5.20 3.65
C THR A 61 -11.36 -4.36 3.84
N LYS A 62 -10.53 -4.68 4.84
CA LYS A 62 -9.30 -3.91 5.10
C LYS A 62 -8.30 -4.01 3.96
N LYS A 63 -8.17 -5.21 3.34
CA LYS A 63 -7.35 -5.38 2.14
C LYS A 63 -7.83 -4.49 0.99
N GLN A 64 -9.14 -4.43 0.77
CA GLN A 64 -9.72 -3.61 -0.30
C GLN A 64 -9.46 -2.12 -0.06
N THR A 65 -9.65 -1.63 1.17
CA THR A 65 -9.37 -0.23 1.54
C THR A 65 -7.89 0.13 1.34
N VAL A 66 -6.98 -0.76 1.75
CA VAL A 66 -5.53 -0.56 1.56
C VAL A 66 -5.17 -0.53 0.07
N ILE A 67 -5.76 -1.43 -0.73
CA ILE A 67 -5.56 -1.45 -2.18
C ILE A 67 -6.00 -0.13 -2.80
N GLU A 68 -7.21 0.34 -2.51
CA GLU A 68 -7.73 1.59 -3.04
C GLU A 68 -6.84 2.79 -2.68
N ARG A 69 -6.42 2.89 -1.41
CA ARG A 69 -5.52 3.97 -0.96
C ARG A 69 -4.17 3.94 -1.67
N LEU A 70 -3.54 2.76 -1.75
CA LEU A 70 -2.26 2.60 -2.45
C LEU A 70 -2.40 2.84 -3.95
N GLN A 71 -3.54 2.50 -4.54
CA GLN A 71 -3.80 2.68 -5.97
C GLN A 71 -3.98 4.17 -6.30
N VAL A 72 -4.76 4.91 -5.51
CA VAL A 72 -4.88 6.38 -5.64
C VAL A 72 -3.53 7.07 -5.46
N PHE A 73 -2.77 6.66 -4.45
CA PHE A 73 -1.41 7.15 -4.24
C PHE A 73 -0.52 6.84 -5.45
N PHE A 74 -0.55 5.60 -5.95
CA PHE A 74 0.27 5.19 -7.08
C PHE A 74 -0.06 5.98 -8.34
N GLU A 75 -1.34 6.11 -8.71
CA GLU A 75 -1.78 6.88 -9.88
C GLU A 75 -1.39 8.36 -9.78
N LYS A 76 -1.50 8.96 -8.59
CA LYS A 76 -1.08 10.34 -8.33
C LYS A 76 0.38 10.57 -8.68
N TYR A 77 1.26 9.63 -8.32
CA TYR A 77 2.71 9.77 -8.53
C TYR A 77 3.22 9.16 -9.84
N LEU A 78 2.50 8.20 -10.44
CA LEU A 78 2.89 7.54 -11.69
C LEU A 78 2.94 8.52 -12.87
N GLY A 79 2.05 9.52 -12.89
CA GLY A 79 2.01 10.56 -13.93
C GLY A 79 2.82 11.83 -13.61
N LEU A 80 3.46 11.89 -12.43
CA LEU A 80 4.22 13.05 -11.96
C LEU A 80 5.74 12.88 -12.07
N VAL A 81 6.23 11.67 -12.39
CA VAL A 81 7.66 11.31 -12.44
C VAL A 81 8.05 10.86 -13.84
#